data_AF-A0A957FW17-F1
#
_entry.id   AF-A0A957FW17-F1
#
_cell.length_a   1.000
_cell.length_b   1.000
_cell.length_c   1.000
_cell.angle_alpha   90.00
_cell.angle_beta   90.00
_cell.angle_gamma   90.00
#
_symmetry.space_group_name_H-M   'P 1'
#
loop_
_entity.id
_entity.type
_entity.pdbx_description
1 polymer ?
#
loop_
_entity_poly.entity_id
_entity_poly.type
_entity_poly.pdbx_seq_one_letter_code
_entity_poly.pdbx_strand_id
1 'polypeptide(L)'
;MVEKTTSAANSSNGAVVWPAYAGELNIGRSRQRGALEDRWQVAEVVTAGGLQLLVAMVADGIGGGNYGERAAQLALDTTFEEMRQAKASRPEHIPKLLRLALTRANAAVYQEAQASRQVRGMGSTATLVALHDNRLYVANAGDSRAYLVRDGQVIQLTRDHTWAYEMAQLGRLSPEAAAAHPKADELTRSIGYEPELTIDLGLFLATNGEQADAAQIAAAAQQNQGLLLRPGDRLVVCSDGLIKPRHDVAGHYVEPEELRQIVTRFPPQRAAKELVQLALDREVDDNVTAVVLEMPGSKRALYVPRPVWLALAGVALLACLILSIVAVAGSRRDTGGTALAGLGDNQPTATMTPRPTPLPCTAAVFVVGAEAQASWEGRPLAALNAGDQIPIGANTYLQTGRGAMELVLSDGTQLFLAADTALELPQVAGCGETGETRLRLRHGRLLAQLDAAIAHPLTIENTLGGYLTLTQGLVGADYNEQDYLFEVDCFAGACRVADVGGDVTLPAGAYGRLGSSGTPVEAGSA
;
A
#
# COMPACT_ATOMS: atom_id res chain seq x y z
N MET A 1 -23.61 24.37 3.40
CA MET A 1 -23.39 24.29 1.94
C MET A 1 -22.65 23.00 1.68
N VAL A 2 -23.09 22.19 0.71
CA VAL A 2 -22.39 20.93 0.37
C VAL A 2 -21.59 21.22 -0.90
N GLU A 3 -20.27 21.31 -0.78
CA GLU A 3 -19.39 21.41 -1.93
C GLU A 3 -19.12 20.00 -2.47
N LYS A 4 -19.67 19.69 -3.65
CA LYS A 4 -19.53 18.37 -4.30
C LYS A 4 -18.64 18.50 -5.52
N THR A 5 -17.51 17.82 -5.49
CA THR A 5 -16.65 17.62 -6.66
C THR A 5 -16.44 16.12 -6.88
N THR A 6 -17.10 15.59 -7.92
CA THR A 6 -16.83 14.27 -8.47
C THR A 6 -15.96 14.42 -9.70
N SER A 7 -14.77 13.83 -9.69
CA SER A 7 -13.98 13.62 -10.91
C SER A 7 -13.97 12.14 -11.26
N ALA A 8 -14.54 11.81 -12.42
CA ALA A 8 -14.23 10.61 -13.17
C ALA A 8 -13.55 11.07 -14.47
N ALA A 9 -12.26 11.39 -14.41
CA ALA A 9 -11.49 11.76 -15.60
C ALA A 9 -11.15 10.49 -16.38
N ASN A 10 -11.95 10.19 -17.40
CA ASN A 10 -11.66 9.17 -18.39
C ASN A 10 -11.05 9.87 -19.61
N SER A 11 -9.73 9.87 -19.76
CA SER A 11 -9.05 10.41 -20.95
C SER A 11 -8.39 9.29 -21.75
N SER A 12 -8.85 9.14 -22.98
CA SER A 12 -8.31 8.22 -23.99
C SER A 12 -7.04 8.80 -24.59
N ASN A 13 -5.88 8.52 -23.99
CA ASN A 13 -4.54 8.49 -24.60
C ASN A 13 -3.48 8.31 -23.50
N GLY A 14 -3.09 7.07 -23.18
CA GLY A 14 -1.92 6.78 -22.32
C GLY A 14 -1.85 7.53 -20.97
N ALA A 15 -2.97 8.04 -20.47
CA ALA A 15 -3.02 8.94 -19.32
C ALA A 15 -2.89 8.17 -17.99
N VAL A 16 -2.21 8.79 -17.03
CA VAL A 16 -2.15 8.33 -15.64
C VAL A 16 -3.58 8.13 -15.13
N VAL A 17 -3.92 6.90 -14.74
CA VAL A 17 -5.24 6.59 -14.18
C VAL A 17 -5.19 6.94 -12.70
N TRP A 18 -5.69 8.12 -12.36
CA TRP A 18 -5.81 8.54 -10.97
C TRP A 18 -6.88 7.74 -10.22
N PRO A 19 -6.74 7.57 -8.89
CA PRO A 19 -7.77 6.96 -8.06
C PRO A 19 -9.09 7.70 -8.14
N ALA A 20 -10.19 6.97 -7.96
CA ALA A 20 -11.49 7.58 -7.74
C ALA A 20 -11.48 8.24 -6.35
N TYR A 21 -12.04 9.45 -6.23
CA TYR A 21 -12.07 10.14 -4.95
C TYR A 21 -13.37 10.92 -4.74
N ALA A 22 -13.65 11.23 -3.47
CA ALA A 22 -14.68 12.17 -3.07
C ALA A 22 -14.40 12.71 -1.67
N GLY A 23 -14.81 13.94 -1.41
CA GLY A 23 -14.86 14.51 -0.07
C GLY A 23 -16.29 14.87 0.31
N GLU A 24 -16.58 14.83 1.60
CA GLU A 24 -17.80 15.36 2.21
C GLU A 24 -17.39 16.18 3.44
N LEU A 25 -18.09 17.28 3.68
CA LEU A 25 -17.86 18.17 4.82
C LEU A 25 -19.20 18.61 5.42
N ASN A 26 -19.25 18.77 6.74
CA ASN A 26 -20.43 19.30 7.44
C ASN A 26 -20.02 20.12 8.67
N ILE A 27 -20.89 21.05 9.08
CA ILE A 27 -20.67 21.95 10.21
C ILE A 27 -20.85 21.26 11.57
N GLY A 28 -21.56 20.12 11.59
CA GLY A 28 -21.94 19.44 12.82
C GLY A 28 -23.07 20.15 13.56
N ARG A 29 -23.19 19.85 14.85
CA ARG A 29 -24.21 20.38 15.78
C ARG A 29 -23.59 21.16 16.94
N SER A 30 -22.44 21.80 16.69
CA SER A 30 -21.79 22.64 17.70
C SER A 30 -22.69 23.80 18.12
N ARG A 31 -22.79 24.03 19.44
CA ARG A 31 -23.43 25.25 19.98
C ARG A 31 -22.48 26.45 19.99
N GLN A 32 -21.17 26.20 19.91
CA GLN A 32 -20.12 27.22 20.00
C GLN A 32 -19.54 27.58 18.62
N ARG A 33 -19.52 26.63 17.68
CA ARG A 33 -19.02 26.84 16.31
C ARG A 33 -20.19 26.97 15.34
N GLY A 34 -20.38 28.20 14.82
CA GLY A 34 -21.45 28.53 13.88
C GLY A 34 -21.00 28.62 12.42
N ALA A 35 -19.74 28.29 12.13
CA ALA A 35 -19.15 28.38 10.79
C ALA A 35 -18.47 27.07 10.36
N LEU A 36 -18.27 26.92 9.06
CA LEU A 36 -17.44 25.88 8.45
C LEU A 36 -16.01 26.40 8.34
N GLU A 37 -15.18 26.06 9.31
CA GLU A 37 -13.76 26.37 9.42
C GLU A 37 -12.90 25.30 8.72
N ASP A 38 -13.41 24.07 8.60
CA ASP A 38 -12.81 23.01 7.80
C ASP A 38 -12.74 23.35 6.31
N ARG A 39 -11.67 22.87 5.67
CA ARG A 39 -11.51 22.81 4.23
C ARG A 39 -10.87 21.51 3.77
N TRP A 40 -11.20 21.11 2.55
CA TRP A 40 -10.49 20.03 1.88
C TRP A 40 -10.35 20.32 0.40
N GLN A 41 -9.34 19.71 -0.21
CA GLN A 41 -9.16 19.77 -1.65
C GLN A 41 -8.49 18.48 -2.14
N VAL A 42 -8.96 17.99 -3.29
CA VAL A 42 -8.24 16.99 -4.08
C VAL A 42 -7.95 17.58 -5.45
N ALA A 43 -6.69 17.62 -5.86
CA ALA A 43 -6.32 18.13 -7.17
C ALA A 43 -5.12 17.39 -7.77
N GLU A 44 -5.13 17.28 -9.08
CA GLU A 44 -3.94 16.96 -9.84
C GLU A 44 -3.01 18.18 -9.82
N VAL A 45 -1.76 17.95 -9.45
CA VAL A 45 -0.71 18.95 -9.37
C VAL A 45 0.40 18.53 -10.31
N VAL A 46 0.62 19.35 -11.33
CA VAL A 46 1.81 19.27 -12.18
C VAL A 46 2.75 20.38 -11.74
N THR A 47 3.92 20.01 -11.25
CA THR A 47 4.94 20.97 -10.84
C THR A 47 5.54 21.66 -12.09
N ALA A 48 6.15 22.83 -11.94
CA ALA A 48 6.92 23.48 -13.00
C ALA A 48 8.11 22.63 -13.48
N GLY A 49 8.54 21.64 -12.68
CA GLY A 49 9.52 20.62 -13.06
C GLY A 49 8.96 19.43 -13.85
N GLY A 50 7.64 19.36 -14.06
CA GLY A 50 6.96 18.30 -14.82
C GLY A 50 6.54 17.08 -13.99
N LEU A 51 6.73 17.10 -12.67
CA LEU A 51 6.29 16.01 -11.80
C LEU A 51 4.77 16.06 -11.61
N GLN A 52 4.08 14.95 -11.84
CA GLN A 52 2.62 14.85 -11.74
C GLN A 52 2.22 14.13 -10.44
N LEU A 53 1.31 14.73 -9.69
CA LEU A 53 0.83 14.22 -8.41
C LEU A 53 -0.69 14.34 -8.33
N LEU A 54 -1.37 13.38 -7.68
CA LEU A 54 -2.70 13.63 -7.11
C LEU A 54 -2.54 13.92 -5.63
N VAL A 55 -3.00 15.08 -5.18
CA VAL A 55 -2.86 15.52 -3.80
C VAL A 55 -4.24 15.69 -3.19
N ALA A 56 -4.47 15.05 -2.05
CA ALA A 56 -5.63 15.26 -1.21
C ALA A 56 -5.19 15.84 0.13
N MET A 57 -5.82 16.94 0.54
CA MET A 57 -5.49 17.66 1.78
C MET A 57 -6.77 18.01 2.53
N VAL A 58 -6.73 17.86 3.85
CA VAL A 58 -7.72 18.38 4.80
C VAL A 58 -7.01 19.38 5.72
N ALA A 59 -7.69 20.49 5.98
CA ALA A 59 -7.24 21.58 6.81
C ALA A 59 -8.40 21.98 7.74
N ASP A 60 -8.21 21.79 9.04
CA ASP A 60 -9.17 22.15 10.09
C ASP A 60 -8.79 23.51 10.68
N GLY A 61 -9.66 24.49 10.50
CA GLY A 61 -9.42 25.88 10.85
C GLY A 61 -9.56 26.16 12.34
N ILE A 62 -8.60 26.91 12.89
CA ILE A 62 -8.55 27.33 14.29
C ILE A 62 -8.67 28.85 14.32
N GLY A 63 -9.60 29.38 15.11
CA GLY A 63 -9.71 30.83 15.33
C GLY A 63 -11.13 31.32 15.59
N GLY A 64 -12.14 30.49 15.32
CA GLY A 64 -13.54 30.81 15.55
C GLY A 64 -14.13 31.67 14.44
N GLY A 65 -15.21 31.20 13.82
CA GLY A 65 -15.91 31.89 12.75
C GLY A 65 -15.04 32.05 11.49
N ASN A 66 -15.06 33.24 10.89
CA ASN A 66 -14.41 33.52 9.61
C ASN A 66 -12.87 33.38 9.64
N TYR A 67 -12.24 33.37 10.81
CA TYR A 67 -10.77 33.36 10.91
C TYR A 67 -10.18 31.96 10.74
N GLY A 68 -10.80 30.94 11.34
CA GLY A 68 -10.41 29.54 11.11
C GLY A 68 -10.65 29.15 9.65
N GLU A 69 -11.82 29.51 9.12
CA GLU A 69 -12.16 29.37 7.70
C GLU A 69 -11.08 29.96 6.78
N ARG A 70 -10.68 31.20 7.06
CA ARG A 70 -9.65 31.91 6.29
C ARG A 70 -8.29 31.25 6.41
N ALA A 71 -7.90 30.81 7.60
CA ALA A 71 -6.63 30.15 7.83
C ALA A 71 -6.54 28.81 7.09
N ALA A 72 -7.58 27.98 7.14
CA ALA A 72 -7.65 26.71 6.41
C ALA A 72 -7.62 26.92 4.89
N GLN A 73 -8.37 27.89 4.37
CA GLN A 73 -8.36 28.22 2.95
C GLN A 73 -6.98 28.72 2.49
N LEU A 74 -6.36 29.63 3.25
CA LEU A 74 -5.04 30.16 2.92
C LEU A 74 -3.96 29.07 2.97
N ALA A 75 -4.07 28.13 3.91
CA ALA A 75 -3.17 26.98 4.01
C ALA A 75 -3.25 26.09 2.76
N LEU A 76 -4.46 25.77 2.29
CA LEU A 76 -4.67 25.02 1.05
C LEU A 76 -4.14 25.79 -0.17
N ASP A 77 -4.60 27.02 -0.37
CA ASP A 77 -4.25 27.83 -1.54
C ASP A 77 -2.73 27.95 -1.69
N THR A 78 -2.05 28.28 -0.59
CA THR A 78 -0.59 28.42 -0.57
C THR A 78 0.10 27.08 -0.83
N THR A 79 -0.37 25.99 -0.20
CA THR A 79 0.24 24.66 -0.38
C THR A 79 0.16 24.23 -1.85
N PHE A 80 -1.03 24.29 -2.46
CA PHE A 80 -1.21 23.88 -3.85
C PHE A 80 -0.45 24.78 -4.83
N GLU A 81 -0.41 26.10 -4.58
CA GLU A 81 0.33 27.02 -5.43
C GLU A 81 1.84 26.79 -5.38
N GLU A 82 2.41 26.63 -4.18
CA GLU A 82 3.84 26.34 -4.00
C GLU A 82 4.22 25.00 -4.65
N MET A 83 3.34 23.99 -4.57
CA MET A 83 3.58 22.73 -5.24
C MET A 83 3.61 22.88 -6.77
N ARG A 84 2.68 23.65 -7.37
CA ARG A 84 2.66 23.92 -8.82
C ARG A 84 3.89 24.70 -9.27
N GLN A 85 4.34 25.69 -8.51
CA GLN A 85 5.49 26.52 -8.88
C GLN A 85 6.84 25.83 -8.69
N ALA A 86 6.91 24.76 -7.90
CA ALA A 86 8.15 24.07 -7.61
C ALA A 86 8.79 23.44 -8.85
N LYS A 87 10.13 23.45 -8.92
CA LYS A 87 10.90 22.80 -9.99
C LYS A 87 11.18 21.31 -9.74
N ALA A 88 10.41 20.68 -8.87
CA ALA A 88 10.58 19.26 -8.54
C ALA A 88 10.22 18.40 -9.78
N SER A 89 11.18 17.63 -10.30
CA SER A 89 11.01 16.83 -11.52
C SER A 89 11.12 15.32 -11.33
N ARG A 90 11.43 14.85 -10.11
CA ARG A 90 11.71 13.44 -9.78
C ARG A 90 10.96 13.02 -8.51
N PRO A 91 10.58 11.73 -8.36
CA PRO A 91 9.83 11.25 -7.20
C PRO A 91 10.54 11.48 -5.86
N GLU A 92 11.86 11.32 -5.82
CA GLU A 92 12.71 11.60 -4.66
C GLU A 92 12.66 13.06 -4.18
N HIS A 93 12.16 14.00 -4.99
CA HIS A 93 11.93 15.38 -4.56
C HIS A 93 10.61 15.58 -3.80
N ILE A 94 9.68 14.61 -3.83
CA ILE A 94 8.33 14.77 -3.25
C ILE A 94 8.37 15.08 -1.75
N PRO A 95 9.11 14.36 -0.89
CA PRO A 95 9.14 14.71 0.55
C PRO A 95 9.60 16.15 0.80
N LYS A 96 10.62 16.61 0.07
CA LYS A 96 11.12 17.98 0.16
C LYS A 96 10.10 19.01 -0.36
N LEU A 97 9.38 18.67 -1.42
CA LEU A 97 8.29 19.47 -1.98
C LEU A 97 7.17 19.68 -0.95
N LEU A 98 6.70 18.60 -0.32
CA LEU A 98 5.64 18.66 0.70
C LEU A 98 6.08 19.50 1.90
N ARG A 99 7.33 19.35 2.36
CA ARG A 99 7.89 20.19 3.43
C ARG A 99 7.84 21.66 3.07
N LEU A 100 8.37 22.00 1.88
CA LEU A 100 8.47 23.38 1.43
C LEU A 100 7.08 24.02 1.33
N ALA A 101 6.12 23.31 0.73
CA ALA A 101 4.76 23.80 0.55
C ALA A 101 4.07 24.10 1.90
N LEU A 102 4.16 23.19 2.87
CA LEU A 102 3.59 23.42 4.20
C LEU A 102 4.35 24.47 5.02
N THR A 103 5.68 24.58 4.87
CA THR A 103 6.45 25.68 5.49
C THR A 103 6.03 27.04 4.93
N ARG A 104 5.73 27.12 3.62
CA ARG A 104 5.23 28.34 2.98
C ARG A 104 3.81 28.67 3.41
N ALA A 105 2.93 27.67 3.50
CA ALA A 105 1.59 27.82 4.06
C ALA A 105 1.64 28.34 5.51
N ASN A 106 2.53 27.77 6.35
CA ASN A 106 2.76 28.27 7.71
C ASN A 106 3.15 29.75 7.74
N ALA A 107 4.12 30.14 6.92
CA ALA A 107 4.58 31.52 6.86
C ALA A 107 3.46 32.48 6.40
N ALA A 108 2.66 32.09 5.41
CA ALA A 108 1.55 32.90 4.90
C ALA A 108 0.46 33.11 5.97
N VAL A 109 -0.01 32.02 6.61
CA VAL A 109 -1.03 32.09 7.66
C VAL A 109 -0.49 32.85 8.87
N TYR A 110 0.75 32.61 9.30
CA TYR A 110 1.38 33.32 10.42
C TYR A 110 1.50 34.83 10.14
N GLN A 111 1.91 35.21 8.94
CA GLN A 111 1.99 36.64 8.57
C GLN A 111 0.62 37.32 8.61
N GLU A 112 -0.41 36.67 8.06
CA GLU A 112 -1.77 37.21 8.10
C GLU A 112 -2.30 37.24 9.55
N ALA A 113 -2.01 36.23 10.38
CA ALA A 113 -2.42 36.18 11.79
C ALA A 113 -1.80 37.33 12.62
N GLN A 114 -0.63 37.83 12.21
CA GLN A 114 0.03 38.95 12.88
C GLN A 114 -0.38 40.32 12.33
N ALA A 115 -1.16 40.38 11.25
CA ALA A 115 -1.52 41.64 10.60
C ALA A 115 -2.46 42.51 11.44
N SER A 116 -3.30 41.91 12.30
CA SER A 116 -4.16 42.66 13.22
C SER A 116 -4.50 41.87 14.48
N ARG A 117 -4.96 42.56 15.52
CA ARG A 117 -5.42 41.90 16.76
C ARG A 117 -6.64 40.99 16.54
N GLN A 118 -7.44 41.23 15.49
CA GLN A 118 -8.69 40.51 15.24
C GLN A 118 -8.46 39.11 14.67
N VAL A 119 -7.40 38.95 13.86
CA VAL A 119 -7.01 37.68 13.23
C VAL A 119 -5.91 36.95 14.02
N ARG A 120 -5.54 37.49 15.19
CA ARG A 120 -4.44 36.96 15.98
C ARG A 120 -4.78 35.61 16.55
N GLY A 121 -3.90 34.64 16.31
CA GLY A 121 -4.10 33.26 16.72
C GLY A 121 -4.95 32.44 15.76
N MET A 122 -5.32 32.97 14.58
CA MET A 122 -5.83 32.11 13.52
C MET A 122 -4.76 31.09 13.11
N GLY A 123 -5.19 29.88 12.83
CA GLY A 123 -4.32 28.79 12.43
C GLY A 123 -5.11 27.69 11.76
N SER A 124 -4.44 26.63 11.36
CA SER A 124 -5.09 25.48 10.75
C SER A 124 -4.30 24.21 11.00
N THR A 125 -4.94 23.06 11.00
CA THR A 125 -4.22 21.80 10.72
C THR A 125 -3.88 21.72 9.23
N ALA A 126 -2.98 20.82 8.88
CA ALA A 126 -2.73 20.42 7.51
C ALA A 126 -2.33 18.94 7.45
N THR A 127 -3.24 18.10 7.00
CA THR A 127 -2.96 16.69 6.70
C THR A 127 -3.14 16.45 5.23
N LEU A 128 -2.08 15.98 4.56
CA LEU A 128 -2.14 15.72 3.13
C LEU A 128 -1.52 14.37 2.76
N VAL A 129 -2.11 13.76 1.75
CA VAL A 129 -1.57 12.61 1.03
C VAL A 129 -1.30 13.02 -0.40
N ALA A 130 -0.14 12.65 -0.93
CA ALA A 130 0.25 12.88 -2.32
C ALA A 130 0.56 11.53 -2.99
N LEU A 131 0.04 11.35 -4.19
CA LEU A 131 0.22 10.15 -4.99
C LEU A 131 1.03 10.48 -6.23
N HIS A 132 2.14 9.78 -6.41
CA HIS A 132 2.87 9.75 -7.67
C HIS A 132 2.81 8.33 -8.20
N ASP A 133 2.20 8.12 -9.37
CA ASP A 133 1.83 6.80 -9.87
C ASP A 133 1.02 6.02 -8.82
N ASN A 134 1.57 4.92 -8.30
CA ASN A 134 1.00 4.09 -7.23
C ASN A 134 1.78 4.22 -5.91
N ARG A 135 2.53 5.30 -5.71
CA ARG A 135 3.31 5.52 -4.49
C ARG A 135 2.69 6.62 -3.62
N LEU A 136 2.54 6.31 -2.34
CA LEU A 136 1.95 7.18 -1.33
C LEU A 136 3.00 8.00 -0.60
N TYR A 137 2.74 9.29 -0.48
CA TYR A 137 3.49 10.22 0.35
C TYR A 137 2.56 10.94 1.33
N VAL A 138 3.01 11.16 2.56
CA VAL A 138 2.19 11.80 3.62
C VAL A 138 2.94 12.93 4.30
N ALA A 139 2.25 14.04 4.57
CA ALA A 139 2.74 15.11 5.44
C ALA A 139 1.63 15.55 6.40
N ASN A 140 2.00 15.81 7.66
CA ASN A 140 1.04 16.20 8.71
C ASN A 140 1.54 17.34 9.60
N ALA A 141 0.64 18.26 9.93
CA ALA A 141 0.76 19.26 10.97
C ALA A 141 -0.60 19.47 11.65
N GLY A 142 -0.86 18.75 12.73
CA GLY A 142 -2.10 18.86 13.51
C GLY A 142 -2.57 17.49 13.98
N ASP A 143 -3.84 17.39 14.32
CA ASP A 143 -4.53 16.18 14.79
C ASP A 143 -5.58 15.65 13.81
N SER A 144 -5.75 16.30 12.67
CA SER A 144 -6.34 15.69 11.48
C SER A 144 -5.52 14.46 11.06
N ARG A 145 -6.18 13.47 10.44
CA ARG A 145 -5.60 12.14 10.25
C ARG A 145 -5.68 11.63 8.82
N ALA A 146 -4.69 10.82 8.46
CA ALA A 146 -4.74 10.00 7.25
C ALA A 146 -4.69 8.51 7.60
N TYR A 147 -5.49 7.70 6.91
CA TYR A 147 -5.60 6.26 7.10
C TYR A 147 -5.39 5.51 5.77
N LEU A 148 -4.74 4.35 5.85
CA LEU A 148 -4.75 3.33 4.80
C LEU A 148 -5.64 2.17 5.24
N VAL A 149 -6.60 1.79 4.40
CA VAL A 149 -7.38 0.57 4.56
C VAL A 149 -6.93 -0.44 3.52
N ARG A 150 -6.36 -1.55 4.01
CA ARG A 150 -5.76 -2.64 3.22
C ARG A 150 -5.94 -3.95 3.95
N ASP A 151 -6.25 -5.02 3.22
CA ASP A 151 -6.33 -6.40 3.73
C ASP A 151 -7.19 -6.55 5.00
N GLY A 152 -8.29 -5.79 5.08
CA GLY A 152 -9.18 -5.80 6.24
C GLY A 152 -8.62 -5.13 7.50
N GLN A 153 -7.54 -4.34 7.37
CA GLN A 153 -6.94 -3.55 8.45
C GLN A 153 -7.15 -2.05 8.18
N VAL A 154 -7.20 -1.26 9.26
CA VAL A 154 -7.12 0.21 9.20
C VAL A 154 -5.83 0.64 9.86
N ILE A 155 -4.98 1.30 9.08
CA ILE A 155 -3.65 1.73 9.51
C ILE A 155 -3.65 3.25 9.54
N GLN A 156 -3.50 3.83 10.72
CA GLN A 156 -3.29 5.27 10.85
C GLN A 156 -1.89 5.60 10.35
N LEU A 157 -1.79 6.52 9.40
CA LEU A 157 -0.54 6.91 8.76
C LEU A 157 0.11 8.14 9.41
N THR A 158 -0.68 8.90 10.17
CA THR A 158 -0.28 10.16 10.80
C THR A 158 -0.23 10.03 12.31
N ARG A 159 0.35 11.06 12.93
CA ARG A 159 0.47 11.20 14.37
C ARG A 159 -0.18 12.50 14.81
N ASP A 160 -0.97 12.44 15.85
CA ASP A 160 -1.67 13.61 16.36
C ASP A 160 -0.67 14.53 17.06
N HIS A 161 -0.74 15.82 16.74
CA HIS A 161 0.03 16.86 17.42
C HIS A 161 -0.82 17.53 18.51
N THR A 162 -1.31 16.73 19.45
CA THR A 162 -2.05 17.20 20.63
C THR A 162 -1.21 17.06 21.89
N TRP A 163 -1.51 17.88 22.89
CA TRP A 163 -0.81 17.85 24.16
C TRP A 163 -0.94 16.48 24.84
N ALA A 164 -2.12 15.86 24.81
CA ALA A 164 -2.31 14.53 25.37
C ALA A 164 -1.38 13.51 24.70
N TYR A 165 -1.35 13.52 23.37
CA TYR A 165 -0.52 12.61 22.60
C TYR A 165 0.97 12.81 22.91
N GLU A 166 1.46 14.07 22.91
CA GLU A 166 2.87 14.34 23.21
C GLU A 166 3.25 13.99 24.65
N MET A 167 2.40 14.25 25.64
CA MET A 167 2.70 13.91 27.04
C MET A 167 2.74 12.40 27.28
N ALA A 168 1.86 11.65 26.62
CA ALA A 168 1.88 10.19 26.65
C ALA A 168 3.16 9.64 26.01
N GLN A 169 3.53 10.13 24.83
CA GLN A 169 4.72 9.67 24.12
C GLN A 169 6.04 10.02 24.81
N LEU A 170 6.10 11.13 25.54
CA LEU A 170 7.25 11.48 26.36
C LEU A 170 7.32 10.69 27.68
N GLY A 171 6.35 9.80 27.96
CA GLY A 171 6.23 9.06 29.21
C GLY A 171 6.00 9.96 30.44
N ARG A 172 5.58 11.22 30.21
CA ARG A 172 5.32 12.19 31.29
C ARG A 172 3.98 11.94 31.96
N LEU A 173 3.03 11.41 31.21
CA LEU A 173 1.72 10.96 31.69
C LEU A 173 1.40 9.61 31.07
N SER A 174 0.55 8.81 31.72
CA SER A 174 -0.04 7.65 31.06
C SER A 174 -1.02 8.11 29.97
N PRO A 175 -1.32 7.30 28.95
CA PRO A 175 -2.32 7.64 27.93
C PRO A 175 -3.66 8.07 28.52
N GLU A 176 -4.13 7.38 29.57
CA GLU A 176 -5.39 7.67 30.25
C GLU A 176 -5.32 9.01 31.01
N ALA A 177 -4.21 9.27 31.69
CA ALA A 177 -4.01 10.52 32.42
C ALA A 177 -3.85 11.73 31.47
N ALA A 178 -3.21 11.52 30.33
CA ALA A 178 -3.03 12.53 29.30
C ALA A 178 -4.37 12.89 28.64
N ALA A 179 -5.18 11.88 28.31
CA ALA A 179 -6.51 12.06 27.73
C ALA A 179 -7.51 12.73 28.69
N ALA A 180 -7.37 12.50 30.01
CA ALA A 180 -8.22 13.13 31.02
C ALA A 180 -7.78 14.58 31.37
N HIS A 181 -6.67 15.07 30.82
CA HIS A 181 -6.13 16.37 31.18
C HIS A 181 -6.96 17.50 30.53
N PRO A 182 -7.19 18.66 31.20
CA PRO A 182 -7.95 19.78 30.62
C PRO A 182 -7.39 20.35 29.32
N LYS A 183 -6.12 20.05 29.03
CA LYS A 183 -5.41 20.46 27.82
C LYS A 183 -5.31 19.36 26.77
N ALA A 184 -6.00 18.24 26.95
CA ALA A 184 -5.79 17.04 26.13
C ALA A 184 -5.84 17.35 24.63
N ASP A 185 -6.83 18.16 24.24
CA ASP A 185 -7.10 18.55 22.86
C ASP A 185 -6.36 19.84 22.43
N GLU A 186 -5.49 20.42 23.26
CA GLU A 186 -4.66 21.56 22.84
C GLU A 186 -3.64 21.11 21.78
N LEU A 187 -3.73 21.68 20.58
CA LEU A 187 -2.76 21.45 19.52
C LEU A 187 -1.37 21.96 19.91
N THR A 188 -0.36 21.12 19.78
CA THR A 188 1.06 21.47 19.98
C THR A 188 1.72 21.95 18.70
N ARG A 189 1.17 21.58 17.53
CA ARG A 189 1.68 22.00 16.22
C ARG A 189 0.53 22.24 15.25
N SER A 190 0.48 23.43 14.68
CA SER A 190 -0.49 23.82 13.67
C SER A 190 0.10 24.91 12.75
N ILE A 191 -0.45 25.00 11.55
CA ILE A 191 -0.12 26.03 10.57
C ILE A 191 -0.53 27.40 11.11
N GLY A 192 0.39 28.37 11.06
CA GLY A 192 0.11 29.78 11.34
C GLY A 192 0.18 30.19 12.80
N TYR A 193 0.36 29.24 13.72
CA TYR A 193 0.46 29.54 15.16
C TYR A 193 1.85 30.04 15.56
N GLU A 194 2.91 29.34 15.12
CA GLU A 194 4.31 29.72 15.34
C GLU A 194 5.02 30.08 14.01
N PRO A 195 6.06 30.92 14.04
CA PRO A 195 6.80 31.29 12.82
C PRO A 195 7.52 30.11 12.18
N GLU A 196 7.97 29.15 12.99
CA GLU A 196 8.59 27.91 12.56
C GLU A 196 7.67 26.73 12.85
N LEU A 197 7.59 25.78 11.91
CA LEU A 197 6.71 24.62 12.04
C LEU A 197 7.51 23.34 11.81
N THR A 198 7.42 22.43 12.77
CA THR A 198 7.91 21.06 12.60
C THR A 198 6.83 20.22 11.93
N ILE A 199 7.10 19.83 10.68
CA ILE A 199 6.20 19.00 9.86
C ILE A 199 6.66 17.54 9.98
N ASP A 200 5.72 16.68 10.33
CA ASP A 200 5.90 15.23 10.27
C ASP A 200 5.78 14.79 8.80
N LEU A 201 6.88 14.25 8.25
CA LEU A 201 6.93 13.69 6.91
C LEU A 201 7.14 12.19 7.02
N GLY A 202 6.12 11.41 6.71
CA GLY A 202 6.26 9.97 6.74
C GLY A 202 4.96 9.22 6.99
N LEU A 203 5.04 7.90 6.86
CA LEU A 203 3.97 6.99 7.19
C LEU A 203 4.34 6.28 8.50
N PHE A 204 3.59 6.58 9.57
CA PHE A 204 3.77 5.95 10.87
C PHE A 204 3.12 4.56 10.87
N LEU A 205 3.79 3.60 10.23
CA LEU A 205 3.37 2.20 10.22
C LEU A 205 3.70 1.56 11.57
N ALA A 206 2.83 0.66 12.05
CA ALA A 206 3.04 -0.10 13.27
C ALA A 206 4.15 -1.14 13.08
N THR A 207 5.38 -0.66 13.06
CA THR A 207 6.62 -1.43 13.10
C THR A 207 7.42 -0.81 14.23
N ASN A 208 7.70 -1.61 15.26
CA ASN A 208 8.62 -1.41 16.39
C ASN A 208 7.89 -1.60 17.72
N GLY A 209 8.37 -2.57 18.51
CA GLY A 209 7.98 -2.75 19.90
C GLY A 209 8.20 -1.48 20.72
N GLU A 210 7.64 -1.47 21.93
CA GLU A 210 7.35 -0.33 22.82
C GLU A 210 8.55 0.53 23.31
N GLN A 211 9.70 0.57 22.61
CA GLN A 211 10.95 1.18 23.12
C GLN A 211 11.77 2.00 22.09
N ALA A 212 11.28 2.26 20.88
CA ALA A 212 11.99 3.13 19.94
C ALA A 212 11.90 4.61 20.36
N ASP A 213 13.00 5.36 20.24
CA ASP A 213 12.99 6.80 20.55
C ASP A 213 12.20 7.59 19.49
N ALA A 214 11.74 8.80 19.85
CA ALA A 214 10.91 9.62 18.96
C ALA A 214 11.60 10.02 17.64
N ALA A 215 12.93 10.09 17.62
CA ALA A 215 13.71 10.44 16.43
C ALA A 215 13.83 9.25 15.48
N GLN A 216 14.01 8.03 16.01
CA GLN A 216 13.99 6.78 15.26
C GLN A 216 12.62 6.54 14.63
N ILE A 217 11.53 6.80 15.37
CA ILE A 217 10.16 6.68 14.83
C ILE A 217 9.95 7.68 13.68
N ALA A 218 10.39 8.93 13.84
CA ALA A 218 10.29 9.93 12.78
C ALA A 218 11.14 9.56 11.55
N ALA A 219 12.35 9.02 11.75
CA ALA A 219 13.22 8.57 10.67
C ALA A 219 12.63 7.37 9.92
N ALA A 220 12.10 6.37 10.64
CA ALA A 220 11.42 5.21 10.05
C ALA A 220 10.17 5.64 9.27
N ALA A 221 9.36 6.54 9.83
CA ALA A 221 8.20 7.08 9.13
C ALA A 221 8.61 7.77 7.82
N GLN A 222 9.70 8.55 7.83
CA GLN A 222 10.22 9.21 6.64
C GLN A 222 10.74 8.20 5.60
N GLN A 223 11.34 7.09 6.04
CA GLN A 223 11.78 6.00 5.15
C GLN A 223 10.61 5.26 4.50
N ASN A 224 9.43 5.22 5.15
CA ASN A 224 8.22 4.62 4.60
C ASN A 224 7.55 5.46 3.49
N GLN A 225 8.05 6.67 3.20
CA GLN A 225 7.56 7.49 2.10
C GLN A 225 7.70 6.76 0.76
N GLY A 226 6.73 6.96 -0.13
CA GLY A 226 6.68 6.26 -1.40
C GLY A 226 6.19 4.81 -1.28
N LEU A 227 5.45 4.50 -0.22
CA LEU A 227 4.80 3.19 -0.01
C LEU A 227 3.97 2.81 -1.25
N LEU A 228 4.22 1.61 -1.77
CA LEU A 228 3.49 1.09 -2.91
C LEU A 228 2.05 0.77 -2.52
N LEU A 229 1.10 1.42 -3.19
CA LEU A 229 -0.32 1.17 -3.09
C LEU A 229 -0.74 0.03 -4.02
N ARG A 230 -1.61 -0.83 -3.51
CA ARG A 230 -2.18 -1.97 -4.20
C ARG A 230 -3.53 -1.59 -4.81
N PRO A 231 -3.94 -2.24 -5.90
CA PRO A 231 -5.30 -2.10 -6.42
C PRO A 231 -6.32 -2.41 -5.33
N GLY A 232 -7.30 -1.52 -5.14
CA GLY A 232 -8.32 -1.67 -4.11
C GLY A 232 -7.98 -1.06 -2.75
N ASP A 233 -6.74 -0.62 -2.50
CA ASP A 233 -6.43 0.15 -1.30
C ASP A 233 -7.35 1.38 -1.20
N ARG A 234 -7.74 1.73 0.03
CA ARG A 234 -8.46 2.97 0.31
C ARG A 234 -7.62 3.88 1.17
N LEU A 235 -7.62 5.16 0.83
CA LEU A 235 -7.09 6.20 1.70
C LEU A 235 -8.25 7.02 2.23
N VAL A 236 -8.16 7.39 3.50
CA VAL A 236 -9.09 8.35 4.12
C VAL A 236 -8.27 9.47 4.72
N VAL A 237 -8.59 10.72 4.40
CA VAL A 237 -8.05 11.92 5.07
C VAL A 237 -9.22 12.63 5.73
N CYS A 238 -9.13 12.91 7.02
CA CYS A 238 -10.24 13.48 7.78
C CYS A 238 -9.80 14.50 8.83
N SER A 239 -10.71 15.41 9.19
CA SER A 239 -10.56 16.27 10.37
C SER A 239 -10.85 15.50 11.66
N ASP A 240 -10.55 16.11 12.79
CA ASP A 240 -10.73 15.49 14.11
C ASP A 240 -12.21 15.20 14.41
N GLY A 241 -13.15 15.99 13.88
CA GLY A 241 -14.59 15.79 14.08
C GLY A 241 -15.11 14.43 13.64
N LEU A 242 -14.38 13.71 12.78
CA LEU A 242 -14.71 12.33 12.44
C LEU A 242 -14.25 11.34 13.51
N ILE A 243 -13.10 11.58 14.14
CA ILE A 243 -12.35 10.61 14.94
C ILE A 243 -12.17 11.02 16.41
N LYS A 244 -12.70 12.16 16.83
CA LYS A 244 -12.53 12.64 18.20
C LYS A 244 -13.40 11.85 19.19
N PRO A 245 -12.97 11.70 20.45
CA PRO A 245 -13.77 11.03 21.48
C PRO A 245 -15.10 11.73 21.70
N ARG A 246 -16.15 10.94 21.97
CA ARG A 246 -17.47 11.49 22.32
C ARG A 246 -17.51 11.83 23.80
N HIS A 247 -18.26 12.88 24.13
CA HIS A 247 -18.40 13.36 25.51
C HIS A 247 -19.40 12.55 26.35
N ASP A 248 -20.38 11.91 25.70
CA ASP A 248 -21.52 11.27 26.35
C ASP A 248 -21.36 9.75 26.53
N VAL A 249 -20.57 9.11 25.67
CA VAL A 249 -20.36 7.66 25.67
C VAL A 249 -18.94 7.32 25.23
N ALA A 250 -18.41 6.21 25.75
CA ALA A 250 -17.08 5.73 25.37
C ALA A 250 -16.99 5.51 23.85
N GLY A 251 -15.82 5.83 23.29
CA GLY A 251 -15.53 5.71 21.86
C GLY A 251 -15.51 7.05 21.11
N HIS A 252 -15.27 6.98 19.82
CA HIS A 252 -15.16 8.11 18.90
C HIS A 252 -16.45 8.32 18.11
N TYR A 253 -16.56 9.46 17.41
CA TYR A 253 -17.71 9.69 16.51
C TYR A 253 -17.76 8.66 15.38
N VAL A 254 -16.63 8.23 14.85
CA VAL A 254 -16.53 7.07 13.95
C VAL A 254 -15.37 6.20 14.41
N GLU A 255 -15.65 4.93 14.75
CA GLU A 255 -14.60 4.01 15.14
C GLU A 255 -13.77 3.53 13.95
N PRO A 256 -12.48 3.18 14.12
CA PRO A 256 -11.64 2.67 13.04
C PRO A 256 -12.27 1.49 12.28
N GLU A 257 -12.93 0.58 13.00
CA GLU A 257 -13.59 -0.57 12.39
C GLU A 257 -14.85 -0.18 11.57
N GLU A 258 -15.59 0.83 12.00
CA GLU A 258 -16.72 1.36 11.24
C GLU A 258 -16.25 2.11 10.00
N LEU A 259 -15.18 2.89 10.13
CA LEU A 259 -14.50 3.53 9.00
C LEU A 259 -14.11 2.48 7.97
N ARG A 260 -13.45 1.41 8.40
CA ARG A 260 -13.07 0.27 7.56
C ARG A 260 -14.26 -0.28 6.79
N GLN A 261 -15.34 -0.59 7.50
CA GLN A 261 -16.52 -1.23 6.93
C GLN A 261 -17.18 -0.33 5.89
N ILE A 262 -17.30 0.98 6.17
CA ILE A 262 -17.91 1.95 5.27
C ILE A 262 -17.08 2.10 3.99
N VAL A 263 -15.77 2.33 4.09
CA VAL A 263 -14.92 2.59 2.90
C VAL A 263 -14.64 1.35 2.06
N THR A 264 -14.75 0.16 2.67
CA THR A 264 -14.67 -1.11 1.93
C THR A 264 -15.99 -1.44 1.22
N ARG A 265 -17.13 -1.05 1.80
CA ARG A 265 -18.47 -1.39 1.28
C ARG A 265 -18.93 -0.47 0.16
N PHE A 266 -18.53 0.79 0.19
CA PHE A 266 -19.08 1.82 -0.69
C PHE A 266 -18.02 2.47 -1.58
N PRO A 267 -18.40 2.95 -2.79
CA PRO A 267 -17.53 3.79 -3.60
C PRO A 267 -17.22 5.11 -2.87
N PRO A 268 -16.12 5.82 -3.21
CA PRO A 268 -15.64 6.98 -2.47
C PRO A 268 -16.71 8.02 -2.15
N GLN A 269 -17.57 8.35 -3.10
CA GLN A 269 -18.63 9.35 -2.92
C GLN A 269 -19.63 8.97 -1.83
N ARG A 270 -20.03 7.69 -1.81
CA ARG A 270 -20.97 7.21 -0.80
C ARG A 270 -20.24 6.96 0.52
N ALA A 271 -19.02 6.46 0.48
CA ALA A 271 -18.22 6.25 1.68
C ALA A 271 -18.00 7.56 2.46
N ALA A 272 -17.54 8.63 1.80
CA ALA A 272 -17.35 9.94 2.43
C ALA A 272 -18.64 10.48 3.06
N LYS A 273 -19.77 10.36 2.34
CA LYS A 273 -21.08 10.77 2.85
C LYS A 273 -21.52 9.96 4.07
N GLU A 274 -21.38 8.64 4.04
CA GLU A 274 -21.80 7.76 5.13
C GLU A 274 -20.91 7.94 6.38
N LEU A 275 -19.62 8.22 6.20
CA LEU A 275 -18.69 8.58 7.30
C LEU A 275 -19.16 9.87 8.00
N VAL A 276 -19.39 10.94 7.24
CA VAL A 276 -19.87 12.21 7.78
C VAL A 276 -21.27 12.05 8.39
N GLN A 277 -22.16 11.32 7.74
CA GLN A 277 -23.52 11.08 8.26
C GLN A 277 -23.49 10.31 9.58
N LEU A 278 -22.61 9.32 9.73
CA LEU A 278 -22.48 8.57 10.99
C LEU A 278 -22.07 9.48 12.15
N ALA A 279 -21.14 10.41 11.93
CA ALA A 279 -20.76 11.41 12.93
C ALA A 279 -21.93 12.35 13.27
N LEU A 280 -22.70 12.78 12.26
CA LEU A 280 -23.89 13.63 12.43
C LEU A 280 -25.03 12.95 13.20
N ASP A 281 -25.24 11.66 12.94
CA ASP A 281 -26.24 10.84 13.64
C ASP A 281 -25.86 10.64 15.12
N ARG A 282 -24.57 10.75 15.43
CA ARG A 282 -24.00 10.79 16.79
C ARG A 282 -23.86 12.20 17.34
N GLU A 283 -24.46 13.19 16.68
CA GLU A 283 -24.52 14.58 17.10
C GLU A 283 -23.15 15.25 17.28
N VAL A 284 -22.20 14.96 16.39
CA VAL A 284 -20.87 15.60 16.37
C VAL A 284 -20.95 17.11 16.59
N ASP A 285 -20.17 17.59 17.55
CA ASP A 285 -20.17 18.97 18.03
C ASP A 285 -19.03 19.81 17.45
N ASP A 286 -18.44 19.35 16.35
CA ASP A 286 -17.45 20.06 15.53
C ASP A 286 -17.78 20.00 14.03
N ASN A 287 -17.00 20.75 13.26
CA ASN A 287 -16.90 20.50 11.83
C ASN A 287 -16.38 19.07 11.59
N VAL A 288 -16.92 18.41 10.58
CA VAL A 288 -16.55 17.04 10.25
C VAL A 288 -16.30 16.94 8.75
N THR A 289 -15.10 16.50 8.41
CA THR A 289 -14.65 16.38 7.02
C THR A 289 -14.02 15.02 6.79
N ALA A 290 -14.37 14.38 5.67
CA ALA A 290 -13.78 13.12 5.24
C ALA A 290 -13.56 13.12 3.72
N VAL A 291 -12.34 12.81 3.30
CA VAL A 291 -11.94 12.61 1.91
C VAL A 291 -11.53 11.16 1.73
N VAL A 292 -12.17 10.45 0.80
CA VAL A 292 -11.91 9.05 0.50
C VAL A 292 -11.31 8.93 -0.90
N LEU A 293 -10.22 8.19 -1.03
CA LEU A 293 -9.59 7.82 -2.30
C LEU A 293 -9.59 6.30 -2.44
N GLU A 294 -9.91 5.80 -3.64
CA GLU A 294 -9.89 4.39 -4.02
C GLU A 294 -8.86 4.17 -5.13
N MET A 295 -7.84 3.37 -4.82
CA MET A 295 -6.84 3.00 -5.81
C MET A 295 -7.47 2.14 -6.90
N PRO A 296 -7.26 2.47 -8.19
CA PRO A 296 -7.90 1.77 -9.29
C PRO A 296 -7.60 0.27 -9.20
N GLY A 297 -8.65 -0.54 -9.21
CA GLY A 297 -8.52 -1.98 -9.41
C GLY A 297 -7.83 -2.24 -10.75
N SER A 298 -6.97 -3.27 -10.86
CA SER A 298 -6.80 -3.92 -12.16
C SER A 298 -8.20 -4.24 -12.66
N LYS A 299 -8.57 -3.81 -13.87
CA LYS A 299 -9.94 -3.92 -14.38
C LYS A 299 -10.45 -5.33 -14.08
N ARG A 300 -11.30 -5.48 -13.05
CA ARG A 300 -12.24 -6.60 -13.05
C ARG A 300 -12.99 -6.38 -14.34
N ALA A 301 -12.81 -7.27 -15.31
CA ALA A 301 -13.77 -7.41 -16.38
C ALA A 301 -15.13 -7.37 -15.68
N LEU A 302 -15.91 -6.32 -15.94
CA LEU A 302 -17.29 -6.26 -15.51
C LEU A 302 -17.87 -7.61 -15.93
N TYR A 303 -18.19 -8.44 -14.94
CA TYR A 303 -19.04 -9.59 -15.17
C TYR A 303 -20.39 -8.97 -15.55
N VAL A 304 -20.56 -8.72 -16.84
CA VAL A 304 -21.85 -8.51 -17.45
C VAL A 304 -22.45 -9.90 -17.47
N PRO A 305 -23.52 -10.20 -16.70
CA PRO A 305 -24.21 -11.47 -16.87
C PRO A 305 -24.59 -11.59 -18.34
N ARG A 306 -24.22 -12.71 -18.97
CA ARG A 306 -24.59 -13.05 -20.35
C ARG A 306 -26.09 -12.79 -20.55
N PRO A 307 -26.51 -12.28 -21.73
CA PRO A 307 -27.90 -11.87 -21.94
C PRO A 307 -28.82 -13.09 -21.77
N VAL A 308 -29.91 -12.89 -21.01
CA VAL A 308 -30.94 -13.87 -20.59
C VAL A 308 -31.67 -14.56 -21.77
N TRP A 309 -31.32 -14.24 -23.01
CA TRP A 309 -31.91 -14.84 -24.21
C TRP A 309 -31.54 -16.32 -24.43
N LEU A 310 -30.36 -16.79 -23.98
CA LEU A 310 -30.01 -18.22 -24.09
C LEU A 310 -30.80 -19.09 -23.11
N ALA A 311 -31.16 -18.55 -21.93
CA ALA A 311 -32.03 -19.24 -20.98
C ALA A 311 -33.49 -19.28 -21.47
N LEU A 312 -33.99 -18.22 -22.12
CA LEU A 312 -35.33 -18.19 -22.72
C LEU A 312 -35.45 -19.11 -23.95
N ALA A 313 -34.40 -19.20 -24.78
CA ALA A 313 -34.36 -20.15 -25.89
C ALA A 313 -34.36 -21.62 -25.41
N GLY A 314 -33.65 -21.91 -24.32
CA GLY A 314 -33.65 -23.22 -23.68
C GLY A 314 -35.00 -23.60 -23.09
N VAL A 315 -35.69 -22.67 -22.42
CA VAL A 315 -37.03 -22.90 -21.86
C VAL A 315 -38.08 -23.08 -22.97
N ALA A 316 -37.98 -22.33 -24.07
CA ALA A 316 -38.86 -22.49 -25.23
C ALA A 316 -38.63 -23.84 -25.95
N LEU A 317 -37.37 -24.27 -26.11
CA LEU A 317 -37.05 -25.59 -26.66
C LEU A 317 -37.53 -26.73 -25.74
N LEU A 318 -37.39 -26.58 -24.43
CA LEU A 318 -37.88 -27.56 -23.46
C LEU A 318 -39.41 -27.64 -23.46
N ALA A 319 -40.11 -26.49 -23.56
CA ALA A 319 -41.57 -26.46 -23.68
C ALA A 319 -42.06 -27.10 -24.99
N CYS A 320 -41.39 -26.84 -26.12
CA CYS A 320 -41.66 -27.51 -27.39
C CYS A 320 -41.38 -29.01 -27.33
N LEU A 321 -40.31 -29.43 -26.64
CA LEU A 321 -39.99 -30.84 -26.45
C LEU A 321 -41.05 -31.54 -25.58
N ILE A 322 -41.47 -30.92 -24.47
CA ILE A 322 -42.53 -31.46 -23.60
C ILE A 322 -43.86 -31.57 -24.35
N LEU A 323 -44.23 -30.56 -25.14
CA LEU A 323 -45.43 -30.61 -26.00
C LEU A 323 -45.33 -31.72 -27.06
N SER A 324 -44.15 -31.95 -27.64
CA SER A 324 -43.93 -33.05 -28.59
C SER A 324 -43.99 -34.43 -27.93
N ILE A 325 -43.49 -34.57 -26.70
CA ILE A 325 -43.54 -35.82 -25.93
C ILE A 325 -44.98 -36.15 -25.52
N VAL A 326 -45.79 -35.17 -25.14
CA VAL A 326 -47.22 -35.37 -24.84
C VAL A 326 -48.02 -35.76 -26.08
N ALA A 327 -47.66 -35.23 -27.26
CA ALA A 327 -48.27 -35.61 -28.54
C ALA A 327 -47.90 -37.03 -29.00
N VAL A 328 -46.69 -37.51 -28.67
CA VAL A 328 -46.23 -38.87 -29.02
C VAL A 328 -46.68 -39.92 -27.98
N ALA A 329 -46.86 -39.53 -26.72
CA ALA A 329 -47.34 -40.42 -25.65
C ALA A 329 -48.84 -40.79 -25.76
N GLY A 330 -49.61 -40.15 -26.66
CA GLY A 330 -50.99 -40.49 -26.96
C GLY A 330 -51.18 -41.68 -27.92
N SER A 331 -50.10 -42.24 -28.48
CA SER A 331 -50.20 -43.31 -29.47
C SER A 331 -49.35 -44.52 -29.15
N ARG A 332 -50.02 -45.56 -28.61
CA ARG A 332 -49.71 -47.01 -28.72
C ARG A 332 -48.56 -47.51 -27.81
N ARG A 333 -48.87 -48.20 -26.70
CA ARG A 333 -49.22 -49.64 -26.51
C ARG A 333 -48.06 -50.63 -26.77
N ASP A 334 -47.75 -51.38 -25.69
CA ASP A 334 -47.18 -52.74 -25.61
C ASP A 334 -45.76 -52.94 -26.17
N THR A 335 -44.79 -53.61 -25.54
CA THR A 335 -44.77 -54.72 -24.56
C THR A 335 -43.31 -54.93 -24.09
N GLY A 336 -43.09 -55.43 -22.86
CA GLY A 336 -42.11 -56.49 -22.58
C GLY A 336 -40.76 -56.20 -21.90
N GLY A 337 -40.62 -56.64 -20.63
CA GLY A 337 -39.44 -57.31 -20.03
C GLY A 337 -38.24 -56.46 -19.57
N THR A 338 -38.06 -56.11 -18.28
CA THR A 338 -37.35 -56.87 -17.20
C THR A 338 -35.93 -57.32 -17.56
N ALA A 339 -34.85 -57.08 -16.80
CA ALA A 339 -34.68 -56.71 -15.39
C ALA A 339 -33.27 -56.12 -15.15
N LEU A 340 -33.11 -55.29 -14.12
CA LEU A 340 -31.82 -55.04 -13.46
C LEU A 340 -32.02 -55.10 -11.95
N ALA A 341 -31.12 -55.85 -11.32
CA ALA A 341 -31.06 -56.14 -9.91
C ALA A 341 -30.28 -55.07 -9.14
N GLY A 342 -30.46 -55.06 -7.81
CA GLY A 342 -29.42 -54.62 -6.87
C GLY A 342 -29.78 -53.41 -6.02
N LEU A 343 -30.46 -53.67 -4.91
CA LEU A 343 -30.52 -52.79 -3.75
C LEU A 343 -29.14 -52.73 -3.08
N GLY A 344 -28.71 -51.53 -2.68
CA GLY A 344 -27.52 -51.28 -1.87
C GLY A 344 -27.67 -49.94 -1.14
N ASP A 345 -27.50 -49.99 0.18
CA ASP A 345 -27.98 -49.04 1.17
C ASP A 345 -27.33 -47.67 1.19
N ASN A 346 -28.11 -46.70 1.68
CA ASN A 346 -27.70 -45.36 2.07
C ASN A 346 -26.72 -45.38 3.26
N GLN A 347 -25.57 -44.71 3.10
CA GLN A 347 -24.86 -44.04 4.20
C GLN A 347 -24.51 -42.61 3.78
N PRO A 348 -24.59 -41.62 4.69
CA PRO A 348 -24.27 -40.23 4.38
C PRO A 348 -22.74 -40.03 4.30
N THR A 349 -22.22 -39.79 3.11
CA THR A 349 -20.82 -39.41 2.90
C THR A 349 -20.63 -37.94 3.30
N ALA A 350 -19.77 -37.72 4.28
CA ALA A 350 -19.30 -36.41 4.70
C ALA A 350 -18.79 -35.60 3.50
N THR A 351 -19.28 -34.37 3.36
CA THR A 351 -18.78 -33.40 2.39
C THR A 351 -17.33 -33.05 2.77
N MET A 352 -16.37 -33.62 2.05
CA MET A 352 -14.99 -33.13 2.07
C MET A 352 -15.00 -31.71 1.50
N THR A 353 -14.59 -30.74 2.31
CA THR A 353 -14.16 -29.43 1.83
C THR A 353 -13.07 -29.63 0.78
N PRO A 354 -13.14 -28.99 -0.40
CA PRO A 354 -12.04 -29.07 -1.35
C PRO A 354 -10.79 -28.49 -0.67
N ARG A 355 -9.71 -29.27 -0.66
CA ARG A 355 -8.38 -28.74 -0.32
C ARG A 355 -8.12 -27.54 -1.23
N PRO A 356 -7.65 -26.40 -0.72
CA PRO A 356 -7.26 -25.29 -1.57
C PRO A 356 -6.22 -25.82 -2.56
N THR A 357 -6.49 -25.68 -3.84
CA THR A 357 -5.52 -25.94 -4.89
C THR A 357 -4.32 -25.03 -4.61
N PRO A 358 -3.08 -25.55 -4.48
CA PRO A 358 -1.92 -24.70 -4.25
C PRO A 358 -1.85 -23.66 -5.38
N LEU A 359 -1.63 -22.40 -5.00
CA LEU A 359 -1.41 -21.32 -5.95
C LEU A 359 -0.24 -21.72 -6.87
N PRO A 360 -0.33 -21.50 -8.20
CA PRO A 360 0.79 -21.74 -9.08
C PRO A 360 1.93 -20.81 -8.67
N CYS A 361 3.12 -21.35 -8.47
CA CYS A 361 4.25 -20.55 -8.08
C CYS A 361 4.77 -19.70 -9.23
N THR A 362 4.85 -18.40 -8.97
CA THR A 362 5.24 -17.38 -9.93
C THR A 362 6.27 -16.42 -9.37
N ALA A 363 7.16 -15.95 -10.22
CA ALA A 363 7.95 -14.75 -10.00
C ALA A 363 7.23 -13.59 -10.68
N ALA A 364 6.84 -12.58 -9.90
CA ALA A 364 6.24 -11.37 -10.42
C ALA A 364 7.33 -10.36 -10.77
N VAL A 365 7.33 -9.85 -11.99
CA VAL A 365 8.36 -8.91 -12.47
C VAL A 365 7.90 -7.47 -12.26
N PHE A 366 8.71 -6.66 -11.59
CA PHE A 366 8.37 -5.28 -11.19
C PHE A 366 9.09 -4.23 -12.04
N VAL A 367 10.36 -4.47 -12.33
CA VAL A 367 11.18 -3.60 -13.19
C VAL A 367 11.80 -4.48 -14.27
N VAL A 368 11.73 -4.03 -15.52
CA VAL A 368 12.37 -4.69 -16.65
C VAL A 368 13.18 -3.66 -17.43
N GLY A 369 14.49 -3.77 -17.33
CA GLY A 369 15.42 -3.07 -18.18
C GLY A 369 15.39 -3.57 -19.63
N ALA A 370 15.99 -2.80 -20.54
CA ALA A 370 16.05 -3.18 -21.94
C ALA A 370 16.65 -4.58 -22.12
N GLU A 371 16.04 -5.37 -23.02
CA GLU A 371 16.51 -6.71 -23.43
C GLU A 371 16.44 -7.78 -22.33
N ALA A 372 15.68 -7.57 -21.25
CA ALA A 372 15.47 -8.65 -20.28
C ALA A 372 14.51 -9.72 -20.83
N GLN A 373 14.87 -10.98 -20.60
CA GLN A 373 14.20 -12.14 -21.17
C GLN A 373 14.05 -13.24 -20.14
N ALA A 374 13.08 -14.13 -20.35
CA ALA A 374 12.92 -15.35 -19.59
C ALA A 374 12.53 -16.54 -20.48
N SER A 375 12.88 -17.73 -20.03
CA SER A 375 12.38 -19.00 -20.56
C SER A 375 11.94 -19.89 -19.41
N TRP A 376 10.83 -20.59 -19.60
CA TRP A 376 10.29 -21.54 -18.62
C TRP A 376 9.57 -22.68 -19.35
N GLU A 377 9.46 -23.84 -18.71
CA GLU A 377 8.70 -25.00 -19.24
C GLU A 377 9.07 -25.39 -20.69
N GLY A 378 10.32 -25.20 -21.10
CA GLY A 378 10.78 -25.51 -22.46
C GLY A 378 10.35 -24.50 -23.53
N ARG A 379 9.77 -23.36 -23.15
CA ARG A 379 9.56 -22.22 -24.05
C ARG A 379 10.89 -21.53 -24.37
N PRO A 380 11.07 -20.99 -25.60
CA PRO A 380 12.24 -20.19 -25.92
C PRO A 380 12.27 -18.90 -25.09
N LEU A 381 13.46 -18.30 -24.96
CA LEU A 381 13.63 -16.99 -24.35
C LEU A 381 12.68 -15.97 -25.01
N ALA A 382 11.87 -15.33 -24.18
CA ALA A 382 10.91 -14.31 -24.58
C ALA A 382 11.19 -13.02 -23.80
N ALA A 383 10.98 -11.87 -24.44
CA ALA A 383 11.11 -10.57 -23.79
C ALA A 383 10.09 -10.44 -22.66
N LEU A 384 10.55 -9.90 -21.53
CA LEU A 384 9.71 -9.63 -20.36
C LEU A 384 9.21 -8.19 -20.35
N ASN A 385 8.08 -7.99 -19.68
CA ASN A 385 7.53 -6.69 -19.35
C ASN A 385 7.30 -6.58 -17.84
N ALA A 386 7.32 -5.37 -17.32
CA ALA A 386 6.88 -5.12 -15.95
C ALA A 386 5.41 -5.55 -15.79
N GLY A 387 5.13 -6.31 -14.74
CA GLY A 387 3.83 -6.94 -14.46
C GLY A 387 3.70 -8.39 -14.94
N ASP A 388 4.68 -8.93 -15.68
CA ASP A 388 4.66 -10.33 -16.08
C ASP A 388 4.75 -11.27 -14.87
N GLN A 389 4.01 -12.37 -14.93
CA GLN A 389 4.11 -13.47 -13.96
C GLN A 389 4.77 -14.66 -14.64
N ILE A 390 5.97 -15.01 -14.18
CA ILE A 390 6.79 -16.09 -14.72
C ILE A 390 6.55 -17.34 -13.87
N PRO A 391 6.07 -18.46 -14.43
CA PRO A 391 6.00 -19.71 -13.69
C PRO A 391 7.38 -20.14 -13.18
N ILE A 392 7.46 -20.56 -11.92
CA ILE A 392 8.69 -21.03 -11.29
C ILE A 392 8.75 -22.55 -11.35
N GLY A 393 9.93 -23.09 -11.66
CA GLY A 393 10.23 -24.52 -11.66
C GLY A 393 11.63 -24.79 -12.20
N ALA A 394 12.07 -26.06 -12.14
CA ALA A 394 13.44 -26.52 -12.43
C ALA A 394 14.08 -26.04 -13.76
N ASN A 395 13.27 -25.54 -14.71
CA ASN A 395 13.71 -25.05 -16.02
C ASN A 395 13.39 -23.56 -16.23
N THR A 396 13.29 -22.78 -15.15
CA THR A 396 13.03 -21.33 -15.22
C THR A 396 14.36 -20.59 -15.25
N TYR A 397 14.58 -19.85 -16.33
CA TYR A 397 15.81 -19.11 -16.58
C TYR A 397 15.46 -17.66 -16.92
N LEU A 398 16.17 -16.74 -16.26
CA LEU A 398 16.05 -15.30 -16.40
C LEU A 398 17.39 -14.74 -16.87
N GLN A 399 17.34 -13.80 -17.80
CA GLN A 399 18.51 -13.07 -18.24
C GLN A 399 18.18 -11.59 -18.39
N THR A 400 19.00 -10.73 -17.80
CA THR A 400 18.97 -9.30 -18.04
C THR A 400 19.94 -8.95 -19.15
N GLY A 401 19.51 -8.11 -20.09
CA GLY A 401 20.40 -7.53 -21.10
C GLY A 401 21.07 -6.27 -20.54
N ARG A 402 20.93 -5.14 -21.23
CA ARG A 402 21.56 -3.87 -20.85
C ARG A 402 20.92 -3.12 -19.67
N GLY A 403 19.86 -3.64 -19.06
CA GLY A 403 19.21 -3.01 -17.92
C GLY A 403 18.93 -3.97 -16.78
N ALA A 404 18.57 -3.44 -15.62
CA ALA A 404 18.30 -4.23 -14.42
C ALA A 404 16.88 -4.84 -14.42
N MET A 405 16.66 -5.88 -13.63
CA MET A 405 15.35 -6.48 -13.41
C MET A 405 15.07 -6.61 -11.92
N GLU A 406 13.85 -6.29 -11.51
CA GLU A 406 13.35 -6.54 -10.16
C GLU A 406 12.22 -7.54 -10.23
N LEU A 407 12.25 -8.56 -9.38
CA LEU A 407 11.20 -9.56 -9.27
C LEU A 407 10.98 -10.01 -7.84
N VAL A 408 9.75 -10.40 -7.53
CA VAL A 408 9.36 -10.95 -6.22
C VAL A 408 8.85 -12.36 -6.43
N LEU A 409 9.45 -13.30 -5.70
CA LEU A 409 9.08 -14.71 -5.71
C LEU A 409 7.82 -14.94 -4.88
N SER A 410 7.13 -16.07 -5.11
CA SER A 410 5.88 -16.39 -4.41
C SER A 410 6.02 -16.59 -2.90
N ASP A 411 7.24 -16.85 -2.41
CA ASP A 411 7.55 -16.94 -0.98
C ASP A 411 7.82 -15.56 -0.33
N GLY A 412 7.78 -14.47 -1.11
CA GLY A 412 8.05 -13.12 -0.65
C GLY A 412 9.50 -12.66 -0.81
N THR A 413 10.41 -13.53 -1.26
CA THR A 413 11.81 -13.17 -1.54
C THR A 413 11.86 -12.13 -2.66
N GLN A 414 12.53 -11.01 -2.41
CA GLN A 414 12.72 -9.95 -3.42
C GLN A 414 14.11 -10.08 -4.04
N LEU A 415 14.18 -10.05 -5.37
CA LEU A 415 15.40 -10.19 -6.14
C LEU A 415 15.58 -8.99 -7.07
N PHE A 416 16.78 -8.43 -7.04
CA PHE A 416 17.21 -7.36 -7.94
C PHE A 416 18.42 -7.85 -8.74
N LEU A 417 18.22 -8.06 -10.03
CA LEU A 417 19.25 -8.48 -10.97
C LEU A 417 19.79 -7.22 -11.65
N ALA A 418 21.11 -7.02 -11.63
CA ALA A 418 21.74 -5.95 -12.39
C ALA A 418 21.62 -6.19 -13.91
N ALA A 419 22.14 -5.26 -14.71
CA ALA A 419 22.36 -5.53 -16.13
C ALA A 419 23.40 -6.66 -16.31
N ASP A 420 23.24 -7.44 -17.38
CA ASP A 420 24.11 -8.58 -17.72
C ASP A 420 24.19 -9.63 -16.61
N THR A 421 23.02 -10.05 -16.11
CA THR A 421 22.85 -11.03 -15.05
C THR A 421 21.99 -12.19 -15.57
N ALA A 422 22.46 -13.42 -15.37
CA ALA A 422 21.71 -14.63 -15.67
C ALA A 422 21.43 -15.44 -14.40
N LEU A 423 20.17 -15.81 -14.20
CA LEU A 423 19.68 -16.46 -12.99
C LEU A 423 18.74 -17.62 -13.33
N GLU A 424 18.97 -18.77 -12.71
CA GLU A 424 18.03 -19.89 -12.70
C GLU A 424 17.25 -19.91 -11.38
N LEU A 425 15.96 -20.23 -11.48
CA LEU A 425 15.07 -20.39 -10.33
C LEU A 425 14.69 -21.88 -10.18
N PRO A 426 15.63 -22.76 -9.79
CA PRO A 426 15.38 -24.19 -9.73
C PRO A 426 14.31 -24.56 -8.72
N GLN A 427 14.21 -23.79 -7.63
CA GLN A 427 13.32 -24.11 -6.51
C GLN A 427 12.98 -22.88 -5.68
N VAL A 428 11.72 -22.77 -5.27
CA VAL A 428 11.23 -21.75 -4.34
C VAL A 428 10.38 -22.42 -3.27
N ALA A 429 10.55 -22.00 -2.01
CA ALA A 429 9.86 -22.60 -0.89
C ALA A 429 8.34 -22.47 -1.04
N GLY A 430 7.61 -23.54 -0.70
CA GLY A 430 6.15 -23.59 -0.84
C GLY A 430 5.62 -24.00 -2.23
N CYS A 431 6.52 -24.34 -3.17
CA CYS A 431 6.18 -24.56 -4.59
C CYS A 431 6.28 -26.01 -5.11
N GLY A 432 6.29 -27.03 -4.25
CA GLY A 432 6.27 -28.42 -4.69
C GLY A 432 6.94 -29.37 -3.70
N GLU A 433 8.20 -29.12 -3.35
CA GLU A 433 8.91 -29.76 -2.23
C GLU A 433 10.02 -28.83 -1.68
N THR A 434 10.40 -29.12 -0.44
CA THR A 434 11.36 -28.49 0.50
C THR A 434 11.08 -27.04 0.94
N GLY A 435 11.36 -26.80 2.22
CA GLY A 435 11.19 -25.53 2.92
C GLY A 435 12.40 -24.62 2.78
N GLU A 436 12.94 -24.49 1.57
CA GLU A 436 14.02 -23.54 1.24
C GLU A 436 13.88 -23.03 -0.20
N THR A 437 14.39 -21.84 -0.45
CA THR A 437 14.42 -21.21 -1.77
C THR A 437 15.85 -21.29 -2.31
N ARG A 438 16.02 -21.84 -3.52
CA ARG A 438 17.33 -21.99 -4.16
C ARG A 438 17.37 -21.23 -5.47
N LEU A 439 18.39 -20.40 -5.61
CA LEU A 439 18.69 -19.62 -6.81
C LEU A 439 20.05 -20.02 -7.33
N ARG A 440 20.21 -20.12 -8.64
CA ARG A 440 21.53 -20.36 -9.25
C ARG A 440 21.95 -19.21 -10.13
N LEU A 441 22.95 -18.45 -9.69
CA LEU A 441 23.52 -17.32 -10.40
C LEU A 441 24.56 -17.83 -11.41
N ARG A 442 24.26 -17.66 -12.71
CA ARG A 442 25.12 -18.10 -13.82
C ARG A 442 26.24 -17.10 -14.09
N HIS A 443 25.92 -15.81 -14.01
CA HIS A 443 26.86 -14.70 -14.01
C HIS A 443 26.13 -13.40 -13.64
N GLY A 444 26.89 -12.35 -13.35
CA GLY A 444 26.41 -11.01 -13.07
C GLY A 444 26.09 -10.79 -11.59
N ARG A 445 25.33 -9.74 -11.31
CA ARG A 445 25.05 -9.27 -9.96
C ARG A 445 23.59 -9.45 -9.57
N LEU A 446 23.39 -9.91 -8.35
CA LEU A 446 22.11 -10.15 -7.71
C LEU A 446 22.12 -9.55 -6.31
N LEU A 447 21.08 -8.81 -5.96
CA LEU A 447 20.74 -8.46 -4.59
C LEU A 447 19.47 -9.21 -4.21
N ALA A 448 19.49 -9.92 -3.07
CA ALA A 448 18.35 -10.68 -2.59
C ALA A 448 17.98 -10.26 -1.16
N GLN A 449 16.70 -9.94 -0.96
CA GLN A 449 16.15 -9.55 0.33
C GLN A 449 15.16 -10.62 0.83
N LEU A 450 15.42 -11.11 2.04
CA LEU A 450 14.59 -12.05 2.76
C LEU A 450 14.01 -11.38 4.01
N ASP A 451 12.69 -11.24 4.06
CA ASP A 451 11.98 -10.71 5.22
C ASP A 451 12.13 -11.69 6.41
N ALA A 452 12.28 -11.17 7.63
CA ALA A 452 12.33 -11.98 8.86
C ALA A 452 11.05 -12.80 9.09
N ALA A 453 9.94 -12.42 8.44
CA ALA A 453 8.69 -13.20 8.43
C ALA A 453 8.75 -14.47 7.54
N ILE A 454 9.78 -14.62 6.68
CA ILE A 454 9.95 -15.79 5.81
C ILE A 454 10.61 -16.91 6.63
N ALA A 455 9.90 -18.03 6.81
CA ALA A 455 10.29 -19.10 7.72
C ALA A 455 11.31 -20.11 7.13
N HIS A 456 11.91 -19.80 5.98
CA HIS A 456 12.67 -20.73 5.14
C HIS A 456 13.96 -20.08 4.65
N PRO A 457 15.11 -20.80 4.63
CA PRO A 457 16.37 -20.22 4.16
C PRO A 457 16.35 -19.97 2.65
N LEU A 458 17.08 -18.93 2.24
CA LEU A 458 17.46 -18.64 0.87
C LEU A 458 18.89 -19.11 0.62
N THR A 459 19.09 -19.92 -0.41
CA THR A 459 20.41 -20.34 -0.89
C THR A 459 20.66 -19.80 -2.29
N ILE A 460 21.81 -19.16 -2.49
CA ILE A 460 22.29 -18.70 -3.80
C ILE A 460 23.56 -19.48 -4.14
N GLU A 461 23.55 -20.23 -5.22
CA GLU A 461 24.67 -21.03 -5.69
C GLU A 461 25.22 -20.53 -7.04
N ASN A 462 26.50 -20.76 -7.29
CA ASN A 462 27.12 -20.56 -8.59
C ASN A 462 27.20 -21.89 -9.38
N THR A 463 27.75 -21.86 -10.59
CA THR A 463 27.86 -23.05 -11.46
C THR A 463 28.94 -24.05 -11.04
N LEU A 464 29.82 -23.67 -10.11
CA LEU A 464 30.94 -24.49 -9.62
C LEU A 464 30.68 -25.14 -8.27
N GLY A 465 29.50 -24.92 -7.67
CA GLY A 465 29.11 -25.52 -6.38
C GLY A 465 29.43 -24.66 -5.15
N GLY A 466 29.93 -23.43 -5.34
CA GLY A 466 30.00 -22.44 -4.27
C GLY A 466 28.61 -21.90 -3.98
N TYR A 467 28.26 -21.75 -2.71
CA TYR A 467 26.94 -21.28 -2.30
C TYR A 467 26.99 -20.39 -1.06
N LEU A 468 25.98 -19.54 -0.94
CA LEU A 468 25.67 -18.80 0.27
C LEU A 468 24.26 -19.15 0.73
N THR A 469 24.03 -19.13 2.03
CA THR A 469 22.71 -19.32 2.64
C THR A 469 22.43 -18.22 3.65
N LEU A 470 21.23 -17.67 3.61
CA LEU A 470 20.74 -16.63 4.51
C LEU A 470 19.33 -17.00 4.99
N THR A 471 19.03 -16.74 6.27
CA THR A 471 17.72 -17.00 6.87
C THR A 471 16.86 -15.75 7.06
N GLN A 472 17.47 -14.57 7.00
CA GLN A 472 16.80 -13.26 7.08
C GLN A 472 17.80 -12.15 6.71
N GLY A 473 17.30 -11.05 6.16
CA GLY A 473 18.09 -9.85 5.87
C GLY A 473 18.36 -9.64 4.38
N LEU A 474 19.50 -9.06 4.04
CA LEU A 474 19.84 -8.58 2.70
C LEU A 474 21.23 -9.07 2.31
N VAL A 475 21.34 -9.74 1.17
CA VAL A 475 22.60 -10.25 0.64
C VAL A 475 22.82 -9.83 -0.81
N GLY A 476 24.03 -9.37 -1.11
CA GLY A 476 24.54 -9.17 -2.46
C GLY A 476 25.38 -10.37 -2.90
N ALA A 477 25.29 -10.71 -4.18
CA ALA A 477 26.04 -11.77 -4.81
C ALA A 477 26.51 -11.29 -6.20
N ASP A 478 27.80 -11.35 -6.48
CA ASP A 478 28.39 -11.07 -7.79
C ASP A 478 29.14 -12.30 -8.27
N TYR A 479 28.79 -12.84 -9.42
CA TYR A 479 29.48 -13.98 -10.00
C TYR A 479 30.03 -13.65 -11.39
N ASN A 480 31.34 -13.76 -11.53
CA ASN A 480 32.02 -13.67 -12.81
C ASN A 480 32.47 -15.07 -13.25
N GLU A 481 31.83 -15.59 -14.29
CA GLU A 481 32.10 -16.93 -14.84
C GLU A 481 33.50 -17.03 -15.49
N GLN A 482 34.09 -15.93 -15.97
CA GLN A 482 35.40 -15.95 -16.64
C GLN A 482 36.55 -16.15 -15.66
N ASP A 483 36.47 -15.48 -14.52
CA ASP A 483 37.51 -15.51 -13.48
C ASP A 483 37.14 -16.44 -12.31
N TYR A 484 35.96 -17.09 -12.38
CA TYR A 484 35.40 -17.97 -11.35
C TYR A 484 35.32 -17.32 -9.97
N LEU A 485 35.12 -16.00 -9.94
CA LEU A 485 35.04 -15.23 -8.70
C LEU A 485 33.58 -15.06 -8.31
N PHE A 486 33.23 -15.48 -7.10
CA PHE A 486 31.93 -15.32 -6.50
C PHE A 486 32.06 -14.47 -5.22
N GLU A 487 31.71 -13.20 -5.34
CA GLU A 487 31.73 -12.23 -4.23
C GLU A 487 30.37 -12.18 -3.54
N VAL A 488 30.39 -12.09 -2.21
CA VAL A 488 29.20 -12.11 -1.35
C VAL A 488 29.26 -10.95 -0.37
N ASP A 489 28.21 -10.16 -0.29
CA ASP A 489 28.06 -9.05 0.66
C ASP A 489 26.86 -9.27 1.58
N CYS A 490 27.11 -9.49 2.87
CA CYS A 490 26.05 -9.69 3.87
C CYS A 490 25.59 -8.36 4.46
N PHE A 491 24.84 -7.56 3.70
CA PHE A 491 24.41 -6.22 4.13
C PHE A 491 23.59 -6.23 5.43
N ALA A 492 22.69 -7.20 5.59
CA ALA A 492 21.91 -7.37 6.81
C ALA A 492 21.66 -8.87 7.08
N GLY A 493 21.78 -9.29 8.34
CA GLY A 493 21.76 -10.70 8.71
C GLY A 493 23.12 -11.40 8.51
N ALA A 494 23.29 -12.56 9.12
CA ALA A 494 24.48 -13.38 8.92
C ALA A 494 24.28 -14.30 7.71
N CYS A 495 25.27 -14.41 6.83
CA CYS A 495 25.25 -15.39 5.76
C CYS A 495 26.23 -16.51 6.06
N ARG A 496 25.84 -17.73 5.72
CA ARG A 496 26.72 -18.89 5.72
C ARG A 496 27.22 -19.10 4.30
N VAL A 497 28.53 -18.99 4.08
CA VAL A 497 29.15 -19.07 2.76
C VAL A 497 30.05 -20.29 2.74
N ALA A 498 29.87 -21.15 1.74
CA ALA A 498 30.60 -22.40 1.62
C ALA A 498 31.02 -22.68 0.18
N ASP A 499 32.17 -23.34 0.05
CA ASP A 499 32.70 -23.89 -1.19
C ASP A 499 33.31 -25.28 -0.90
N VAL A 500 33.86 -25.94 -1.92
CA VAL A 500 34.53 -27.26 -1.83
C VAL A 500 35.63 -27.29 -0.75
N GLY A 501 36.23 -26.14 -0.40
CA GLY A 501 37.30 -26.00 0.60
C GLY A 501 36.87 -25.79 2.05
N GLY A 502 35.58 -25.57 2.35
CA GLY A 502 35.10 -25.31 3.71
C GLY A 502 33.94 -24.30 3.77
N ASP A 503 33.53 -23.97 4.99
CA ASP A 503 32.33 -23.16 5.28
C ASP A 503 32.64 -22.10 6.34
N VAL A 504 32.21 -20.86 6.09
CA VAL A 504 32.44 -19.69 6.91
C VAL A 504 31.13 -18.94 7.12
N THR A 505 30.84 -18.56 8.36
CA THR A 505 29.72 -17.65 8.66
C THR A 505 30.22 -16.20 8.67
N LEU A 506 29.69 -15.39 7.77
CA LEU A 506 29.92 -13.96 7.69
C LEU A 506 28.88 -13.22 8.54
N PRO A 507 29.28 -12.37 9.49
CA PRO A 507 28.35 -11.54 10.24
C PRO A 507 27.73 -10.45 9.34
N ALA A 508 26.67 -9.80 9.83
CA ALA A 508 26.08 -8.65 9.14
C ALA A 508 27.13 -7.54 8.94
N GLY A 509 27.14 -6.94 7.76
CA GLY A 509 28.11 -5.96 7.30
C GLY A 509 29.43 -6.53 6.77
N ALA A 510 29.63 -7.85 6.80
CA ALA A 510 30.84 -8.49 6.27
C ALA A 510 30.68 -8.88 4.80
N TYR A 511 31.82 -9.06 4.13
CA TYR A 511 31.91 -9.54 2.76
C TYR A 511 32.83 -10.77 2.67
N GLY A 512 32.64 -11.58 1.64
CA GLY A 512 33.40 -12.78 1.36
C GLY A 512 33.68 -12.96 -0.12
N ARG A 513 34.80 -13.62 -0.45
CA ARG A 513 35.14 -14.01 -1.83
C ARG A 513 35.39 -15.50 -1.92
N LEU A 514 34.76 -16.13 -2.89
CA LEU A 514 34.97 -17.52 -3.27
C LEU A 514 35.62 -17.55 -4.66
N GLY A 515 36.86 -18.02 -4.73
CA GLY A 515 37.60 -18.15 -6.00
C GLY A 515 37.44 -19.54 -6.62
N SER A 516 38.22 -19.82 -7.66
CA SER A 516 38.27 -21.15 -8.28
C SER A 516 38.61 -22.24 -7.25
N SER A 517 37.90 -23.36 -7.33
CA SER A 517 37.95 -24.56 -6.46
C SER A 517 39.21 -24.68 -5.59
N GLY A 518 39.04 -24.56 -4.28
CA GLY A 518 40.08 -24.83 -3.28
C GLY A 518 40.85 -23.61 -2.76
N THR A 519 40.41 -22.39 -3.09
CA THR A 519 40.88 -21.16 -2.44
C THR A 519 40.07 -20.90 -1.17
N PRO A 520 40.69 -20.62 0.00
CA PRO A 520 39.96 -20.31 1.22
C PRO A 520 39.07 -19.07 1.04
N VAL A 521 37.92 -19.05 1.71
CA VAL A 521 37.05 -17.88 1.76
C VAL A 521 37.83 -16.69 2.33
N GLU A 522 38.12 -15.68 1.52
CA GLU A 522 38.66 -14.42 2.03
C GLU A 522 37.50 -13.62 2.62
N ALA A 523 37.48 -13.47 3.94
CA ALA A 523 36.46 -12.74 4.68
C ALA A 523 37.02 -11.43 5.25
N GLY A 524 36.26 -10.35 5.11
CA GLY A 524 36.58 -9.05 5.68
C GLY A 524 35.35 -8.36 6.27
N SER A 525 35.58 -7.42 7.19
CA SER A 525 34.55 -6.51 7.69
C SER A 525 34.73 -5.14 7.02
N ALA A 526 33.63 -4.56 6.53
CA ALA A 526 33.61 -3.20 6.00
C ALA A 526 33.83 -2.14 7.08
#